data_AF-A0A661JCB7-F1
#
_entry.id   AF-A0A661JCB7-F1
#
_cell.length_a   1.000
_cell.length_b   1.000
_cell.length_c   1.000
_cell.angle_alpha   90.00
_cell.angle_beta   90.00
_cell.angle_gamma   90.00
#
_symmetry.space_group_name_H-M   'P 1'
#
loop_
_entity.id
_entity.type
_entity.pdbx_description
1 polymer ?
#
loop_
_entity_poly.entity_id
_entity_poly.type
_entity_poly.pdbx_seq_one_letter_code
_entity_poly.pdbx_strand_id
1 'polypeptide(L)'
;YIFYESDPDAEYVEVREYDVSQLEPQVAFPPLPSNVRSISSIDSIPIDQVVIGSCTNGRIEDLRIAAQILKGRKVAPYVRLIIIPATPSIYKQALEEGLIKIFLESKAVISPPTCGPCLGGHMGVLAKGERAVATTNRNFIGRMGDPQSEVILAGPAVAAASAVLGRIAGPQEL
;
A
#
# COMPACT_ATOMS: atom_id res chain seq x y z
N TYR A 1 -2.24 12.14 -31.61
CA TYR A 1 -1.34 12.65 -30.56
C TYR A 1 0.05 12.71 -31.12
N ILE A 2 0.81 13.75 -30.81
CA ILE A 2 2.25 13.82 -31.08
C ILE A 2 2.94 13.33 -29.82
N PHE A 3 3.81 12.34 -29.95
CA PHE A 3 4.65 11.85 -28.87
C PHE A 3 5.98 12.60 -28.91
N TYR A 4 6.42 13.08 -27.76
CA TYR A 4 7.71 13.73 -27.59
C TYR A 4 8.65 12.79 -26.86
N GLU A 5 9.87 12.66 -27.36
CA GLU A 5 10.95 11.90 -26.75
C GLU A 5 12.11 12.85 -26.44
N SER A 6 12.97 12.49 -25.48
CA SER A 6 14.19 13.26 -25.24
C SER A 6 15.16 13.09 -26.40
N ASP A 7 15.95 14.13 -26.69
CA ASP A 7 16.96 14.05 -27.76
C ASP A 7 18.02 12.98 -27.41
N PRO A 8 18.50 12.18 -28.39
CA PRO A 8 19.52 11.15 -28.15
C PRO A 8 20.83 11.67 -27.55
N ASP A 9 21.13 12.95 -27.73
CA ASP A 9 22.32 13.67 -27.24
C ASP A 9 22.02 14.59 -26.04
N ALA A 10 20.87 14.42 -25.38
CA ALA A 10 20.54 15.17 -24.18
C ALA A 10 21.60 14.98 -23.07
N GLU A 11 22.13 16.08 -22.55
CA GLU A 11 23.08 16.07 -21.45
C GLU A 11 22.36 16.11 -20.08
N TYR A 12 22.74 15.22 -19.18
CA TYR A 12 22.21 15.12 -17.81
C TYR A 12 23.27 15.52 -16.79
N VAL A 13 22.88 16.21 -15.72
CA VAL A 13 23.79 16.57 -14.60
C VAL A 13 24.35 15.34 -13.88
N GLU A 14 23.58 14.25 -13.87
CA GLU A 14 23.94 12.99 -13.23
C GLU A 14 23.15 11.84 -13.88
N VAL A 15 23.81 10.71 -14.11
CA VAL A 15 23.18 9.45 -14.55
C VAL A 15 23.40 8.39 -13.48
N ARG A 16 22.33 7.76 -13.02
CA ARG A 16 22.36 6.67 -12.02
C ARG A 16 21.75 5.41 -12.61
N GLU A 17 22.49 4.31 -12.54
CA GLU A 17 22.04 2.99 -12.97
C GLU A 17 21.77 2.10 -11.75
N TYR A 18 20.67 1.33 -11.79
CA TYR A 18 20.25 0.48 -10.69
C TYR A 18 20.00 -0.95 -11.20
N ASP A 19 20.73 -1.93 -10.67
CA ASP A 19 20.41 -3.34 -10.88
C ASP A 19 19.28 -3.76 -9.94
N VAL A 20 18.13 -4.12 -10.52
CA VAL A 20 16.92 -4.53 -9.79
C VAL A 20 16.69 -6.03 -9.80
N SER A 21 17.62 -6.83 -10.35
CA SER A 21 17.47 -8.28 -10.48
C SER A 21 17.37 -9.00 -9.13
N GLN A 22 18.01 -8.45 -8.09
CA GLN A 22 17.98 -8.94 -6.71
C GLN A 22 17.14 -8.04 -5.78
N LEU A 23 16.39 -7.08 -6.33
CA LEU A 23 15.61 -6.16 -5.52
C LEU A 23 14.38 -6.87 -4.95
N GLU A 24 14.43 -7.12 -3.65
CA GLU A 24 13.27 -7.63 -2.90
C GLU A 24 12.26 -6.51 -2.58
N PRO A 25 11.03 -6.86 -2.16
CA PRO A 25 10.06 -5.87 -1.73
C PRO A 25 10.63 -4.94 -0.65
N GLN A 26 10.41 -3.65 -0.84
CA GLN A 26 10.90 -2.60 0.04
C GLN A 26 9.74 -2.02 0.86
N VAL A 27 10.04 -1.56 2.07
CA VAL A 27 9.12 -0.76 2.88
C VAL A 27 9.81 0.46 3.47
N ALA A 28 9.08 1.56 3.62
CA ALA A 28 9.62 2.80 4.18
C ALA A 28 9.06 3.07 5.59
N PHE A 29 9.94 3.17 6.58
CA PHE A 29 9.60 3.47 7.95
C PHE A 29 9.44 4.98 8.19
N PRO A 30 8.57 5.39 9.11
CA PRO A 30 8.45 6.81 9.46
C PRO A 30 9.78 7.34 10.07
N PRO A 31 9.97 8.67 10.10
CA PRO A 31 9.06 9.70 9.61
C PRO A 31 9.30 10.12 8.15
N LEU A 32 10.19 9.44 7.41
CA LEU A 32 10.60 9.86 6.07
C LEU A 32 10.44 8.73 5.04
N PRO A 33 9.91 9.02 3.83
CA PRO A 33 9.82 8.03 2.77
C PRO A 33 11.17 7.46 2.31
N SER A 34 12.28 8.14 2.60
CA SER A 34 13.63 7.69 2.26
C SER A 34 14.21 6.66 3.24
N ASN A 35 13.58 6.42 4.39
CA ASN A 35 14.00 5.41 5.37
C ASN A 35 13.53 4.02 4.93
N VAL A 36 14.10 3.54 3.83
CA VAL A 36 13.70 2.31 3.16
C VAL A 36 14.49 1.11 3.71
N ARG A 37 13.78 0.00 3.90
CA ARG A 37 14.36 -1.29 4.30
C ARG A 37 13.79 -2.41 3.45
N SER A 38 14.64 -3.37 3.15
CA SER A 38 14.27 -4.66 2.59
C SER A 38 13.33 -5.43 3.51
N ILE A 39 12.31 -6.08 2.94
CA ILE A 39 11.34 -6.84 3.73
C ILE A 39 11.98 -7.97 4.55
N SER A 40 13.03 -8.62 4.03
CA SER A 40 13.77 -9.68 4.74
C SER A 40 14.53 -9.20 5.98
N SER A 41 14.82 -7.91 6.08
CA SER A 41 15.58 -7.31 7.19
C SER A 41 14.71 -6.87 8.38
N ILE A 42 13.40 -7.12 8.30
CA ILE A 42 12.43 -6.56 9.24
C ILE A 42 11.97 -7.63 10.21
N ASP A 43 12.12 -7.33 11.49
CA ASP A 43 11.59 -8.16 12.57
C ASP A 43 10.06 -8.24 12.52
N SER A 44 9.50 -9.21 13.24
CA SER A 44 8.04 -9.35 13.38
C SER A 44 7.43 -8.17 14.15
N ILE A 45 7.01 -7.13 13.42
CA ILE A 45 6.39 -5.92 13.97
C ILE A 45 4.87 -5.98 13.77
N PRO A 46 4.05 -6.05 14.85
CA PRO A 46 2.60 -6.09 14.74
C PRO A 46 2.03 -4.76 14.24
N ILE A 47 0.88 -4.85 13.60
CA ILE A 47 0.15 -3.72 13.01
C ILE A 47 -1.33 -3.77 13.37
N ASP A 48 -2.00 -2.62 13.27
CA ASP A 48 -3.41 -2.46 13.61
C ASP A 48 -4.26 -2.22 12.35
N GLN A 49 -3.66 -1.68 11.30
CA GLN A 49 -4.36 -1.28 10.09
C GLN A 49 -3.54 -1.52 8.83
N VAL A 50 -4.23 -1.87 7.75
CA VAL A 50 -3.67 -1.85 6.39
C VAL A 50 -4.57 -1.00 5.49
N VAL A 51 -3.95 -0.13 4.71
CA VAL A 51 -4.63 0.66 3.66
C VAL A 51 -4.04 0.30 2.31
N ILE A 52 -4.87 -0.25 1.42
CA ILE A 52 -4.51 -0.54 0.03
C ILE A 52 -5.37 0.35 -0.86
N GLY A 53 -4.76 1.37 -1.45
CA GLY A 53 -5.42 2.27 -2.37
C GLY A 53 -5.08 3.73 -2.10
N SER A 54 -4.51 4.37 -3.10
CA SER A 54 -4.16 5.80 -3.09
C SER A 54 -3.93 6.28 -4.53
N CYS A 55 -3.48 7.52 -4.71
CA CYS A 55 -3.02 7.98 -6.02
C CYS A 55 -1.79 7.22 -6.54
N THR A 56 -1.00 6.57 -5.67
CA THR A 56 0.15 5.77 -6.09
C THR A 56 -0.21 4.32 -6.40
N ASN A 57 -1.10 3.71 -5.61
CA ASN A 57 -1.34 2.27 -5.65
C ASN A 57 -2.82 1.89 -5.48
N GLY A 58 -3.71 2.61 -6.15
CA GLY A 58 -5.15 2.32 -6.20
C GLY A 58 -5.66 2.03 -7.60
N ARG A 59 -4.79 1.72 -8.57
CA ARG A 59 -5.15 1.36 -9.94
C ARG A 59 -5.62 -0.09 -9.99
N ILE A 60 -6.16 -0.53 -11.13
CA ILE A 60 -6.72 -1.87 -11.23
C ILE A 60 -5.64 -2.95 -11.05
N GLU A 61 -4.44 -2.74 -11.55
CA GLU A 61 -3.28 -3.62 -11.37
C GLU A 61 -2.90 -3.80 -9.89
N ASP A 62 -2.92 -2.73 -9.10
CA ASP A 62 -2.65 -2.80 -7.66
C ASP A 62 -3.71 -3.63 -6.94
N LEU A 63 -4.99 -3.41 -7.28
CA LEU A 63 -6.10 -4.15 -6.70
C LEU A 63 -6.06 -5.63 -7.07
N ARG A 64 -5.67 -5.98 -8.30
CA ARG A 64 -5.49 -7.37 -8.73
C ARG A 64 -4.40 -8.07 -7.93
N ILE A 65 -3.26 -7.40 -7.71
CA ILE A 65 -2.17 -7.94 -6.87
C ILE A 65 -2.68 -8.22 -5.46
N ALA A 66 -3.36 -7.26 -4.82
CA ALA A 66 -3.91 -7.45 -3.49
C ALA A 66 -4.96 -8.57 -3.46
N ALA A 67 -5.86 -8.63 -4.44
CA ALA A 67 -6.90 -9.65 -4.52
C ALA A 67 -6.31 -11.05 -4.71
N GLN A 68 -5.25 -11.21 -5.51
CA GLN A 68 -4.57 -12.50 -5.69
C GLN A 68 -4.04 -13.06 -4.37
N ILE A 69 -3.48 -12.20 -3.52
CA ILE A 69 -2.96 -12.59 -2.20
C ILE A 69 -4.10 -12.88 -1.23
N LEU A 70 -5.14 -12.04 -1.22
CA LEU A 70 -6.26 -12.15 -0.28
C LEU A 70 -7.24 -13.28 -0.61
N LYS A 71 -7.28 -13.77 -1.86
CA LYS A 71 -8.22 -14.81 -2.29
C LYS A 71 -8.10 -16.08 -1.44
N GLY A 72 -9.22 -16.47 -0.83
CA GLY A 72 -9.30 -17.65 0.04
C GLY A 72 -8.66 -17.47 1.42
N ARG A 73 -8.11 -16.29 1.74
CA ARG A 73 -7.51 -15.96 3.03
C ARG A 73 -8.39 -14.95 3.77
N LYS A 74 -8.18 -14.82 5.08
CA LYS A 74 -8.86 -13.84 5.93
C LYS A 74 -7.82 -12.96 6.59
N VAL A 75 -8.14 -11.67 6.68
CA VAL A 75 -7.35 -10.67 7.43
C VAL A 75 -7.28 -11.08 8.90
N ALA A 76 -6.13 -10.80 9.54
CA ALA A 76 -5.93 -11.04 10.95
C ALA A 76 -7.04 -10.35 11.78
N PRO A 77 -7.61 -11.00 12.81
CA PRO A 77 -8.85 -10.55 13.45
C PRO A 77 -8.76 -9.17 14.13
N TYR A 78 -7.55 -8.71 14.46
CA TYR A 78 -7.28 -7.42 15.07
C TYR A 78 -6.81 -6.35 14.06
N VAL A 79 -6.65 -6.71 12.78
CA VAL A 79 -6.21 -5.78 11.73
C VAL A 79 -7.40 -5.28 10.92
N ARG A 80 -7.46 -3.96 10.73
CA ARG A 80 -8.42 -3.32 9.82
C ARG A 80 -7.80 -3.23 8.42
N LEU A 81 -8.30 -4.00 7.46
CA LEU A 81 -7.94 -3.84 6.06
C LEU A 81 -8.95 -2.93 5.34
N ILE A 82 -8.46 -1.83 4.78
CA ILE A 82 -9.24 -0.84 4.04
C ILE A 82 -8.77 -0.82 2.58
N ILE A 83 -9.68 -1.11 1.66
CA ILE A 83 -9.44 -1.07 0.21
C ILE A 83 -10.05 0.22 -0.36
N ILE A 84 -9.26 1.00 -1.10
CA ILE A 84 -9.66 2.29 -1.67
C ILE A 84 -9.35 2.33 -3.17
N PRO A 85 -10.28 1.95 -4.05
CA PRO A 85 -10.10 2.11 -5.50
C PRO A 85 -9.87 3.58 -5.85
N ALA A 86 -8.86 3.90 -6.67
CA ALA A 86 -8.41 5.28 -6.86
C ALA A 86 -9.46 6.20 -7.51
N THR A 87 -10.30 5.65 -8.37
CA THR A 87 -11.34 6.41 -9.09
C THR A 87 -12.64 5.61 -9.19
N PRO A 88 -13.79 6.24 -9.47
CA PRO A 88 -15.04 5.53 -9.75
C PRO A 88 -14.94 4.53 -10.91
N SER A 89 -14.13 4.84 -11.93
CA SER A 89 -13.91 3.92 -13.06
C SER A 89 -13.13 2.67 -12.62
N ILE A 90 -12.09 2.83 -11.81
CA ILE A 90 -11.34 1.67 -11.27
C ILE A 90 -12.22 0.87 -10.32
N TYR A 91 -13.03 1.54 -9.49
CA TYR A 91 -14.00 0.85 -8.62
C TYR A 91 -14.94 0.00 -9.45
N LYS A 92 -15.57 0.58 -10.48
CA LYS A 92 -16.49 -0.14 -11.36
C LYS A 92 -15.82 -1.34 -12.03
N GLN A 93 -14.59 -1.16 -12.54
CA GLN A 93 -13.83 -2.24 -13.13
C GLN A 93 -13.51 -3.36 -12.13
N ALA A 94 -13.09 -3.00 -10.90
CA ALA A 94 -12.82 -3.97 -9.84
C ALA A 94 -14.09 -4.75 -9.44
N LEU A 95 -15.27 -4.13 -9.53
CA LEU A 95 -16.55 -4.78 -9.33
C LEU A 95 -16.86 -5.77 -10.46
N GLU A 96 -16.71 -5.35 -11.71
CA GLU A 96 -16.93 -6.19 -12.91
C GLU A 96 -15.99 -7.40 -12.95
N GLU A 97 -14.75 -7.24 -12.49
CA GLU A 97 -13.75 -8.31 -12.38
C GLU A 97 -13.95 -9.21 -11.12
N GLY A 98 -14.91 -8.88 -10.25
CA GLY A 98 -15.18 -9.64 -9.03
C GLY A 98 -14.15 -9.47 -7.91
N LEU A 99 -13.24 -8.50 -8.01
CA LEU A 99 -12.22 -8.22 -6.99
C LEU A 99 -12.86 -7.75 -5.67
N ILE A 100 -13.93 -6.96 -5.77
CA ILE A 100 -14.72 -6.50 -4.62
C ILE A 100 -15.21 -7.68 -3.76
N LYS A 101 -15.67 -8.76 -4.40
CA LYS A 101 -16.12 -9.97 -3.69
C LYS A 101 -14.97 -10.60 -2.90
N ILE A 102 -13.79 -10.72 -3.51
CA ILE A 102 -12.59 -11.27 -2.86
C ILE A 102 -12.22 -10.43 -1.62
N PHE A 103 -12.25 -9.10 -1.74
CA PHE A 103 -11.95 -8.22 -0.62
C PHE A 103 -12.95 -8.40 0.54
N LEU A 104 -14.25 -8.46 0.25
CA LEU A 104 -15.28 -8.71 1.27
C LEU A 104 -15.10 -10.08 1.94
N GLU A 105 -14.84 -11.13 1.18
CA GLU A 105 -14.59 -12.50 1.70
C GLU A 105 -13.36 -12.55 2.61
N SER A 106 -12.35 -11.73 2.33
CA SER A 106 -11.16 -11.57 3.18
C SER A 106 -11.42 -10.77 4.47
N LYS A 107 -12.63 -10.24 4.66
CA LYS A 107 -13.06 -9.33 5.74
C LYS A 107 -12.50 -7.90 5.63
N ALA A 108 -12.11 -7.47 4.44
CA ALA A 108 -11.77 -6.08 4.20
C ALA A 108 -13.02 -5.18 4.16
N VAL A 109 -12.82 -3.89 4.44
CA VAL A 109 -13.80 -2.84 4.19
C VAL A 109 -13.41 -2.10 2.91
N ILE A 110 -14.38 -1.81 2.05
CA ILE A 110 -14.14 -1.06 0.82
C ILE A 110 -14.68 0.37 0.98
N SER A 111 -13.84 1.34 0.70
CA SER A 111 -14.16 2.77 0.75
C SER A 111 -14.62 3.27 -0.63
N PRO A 112 -15.49 4.30 -0.70
CA PRO A 112 -15.67 5.04 -1.95
C PRO A 112 -14.33 5.63 -2.43
N PRO A 113 -14.19 5.91 -3.74
CA PRO A 113 -12.96 6.50 -4.29
C PRO A 113 -12.65 7.86 -3.64
N THR A 114 -11.60 7.90 -2.82
CA THR A 114 -11.13 9.09 -2.09
C THR A 114 -9.62 9.00 -1.86
N CYS A 115 -9.02 10.01 -1.23
CA CYS A 115 -7.64 9.92 -0.73
C CYS A 115 -7.54 9.14 0.60
N GLY A 116 -8.65 8.67 1.17
CA GLY A 116 -8.68 7.97 2.45
C GLY A 116 -8.00 8.75 3.57
N PRO A 117 -7.16 8.09 4.39
CA PRO A 117 -6.52 8.73 5.53
C PRO A 117 -5.22 9.44 5.15
N CYS A 118 -4.93 9.68 3.86
CA CYS A 118 -3.65 10.24 3.41
C CYS A 118 -3.26 11.57 4.07
N LEU A 119 -4.24 12.32 4.60
CA LEU A 119 -4.08 13.55 5.38
C LEU A 119 -4.87 13.50 6.70
N GLY A 120 -5.13 12.30 7.22
CA GLY A 120 -5.89 12.07 8.45
C GLY A 120 -7.37 12.46 8.39
N GLY A 121 -7.93 12.65 7.19
CA GLY A 121 -9.25 13.29 7.02
C GLY A 121 -10.44 12.35 6.86
N HIS A 122 -10.23 11.10 6.45
CA HIS A 122 -11.34 10.19 6.12
C HIS A 122 -10.93 8.73 6.22
N MET A 123 -11.82 7.85 6.69
CA MET A 123 -11.72 6.38 6.65
C MET A 123 -10.32 5.80 6.95
N GLY A 124 -10.14 5.27 8.17
CA GLY A 124 -8.85 4.72 8.60
C GLY A 124 -7.92 5.74 9.24
N VAL A 125 -8.50 6.73 9.93
CA VAL A 125 -7.74 7.65 10.78
C VAL A 125 -7.15 6.86 11.94
N LEU A 126 -5.83 6.97 12.13
CA LEU A 126 -5.12 6.23 13.16
C LEU A 126 -5.27 6.87 14.53
N ALA A 127 -5.53 6.02 15.52
CA ALA A 127 -5.51 6.41 16.93
C ALA A 127 -4.08 6.44 17.49
N LYS A 128 -3.96 6.97 18.70
CA LYS A 128 -2.70 7.02 19.44
C LYS A 128 -2.07 5.63 19.58
N GLY A 129 -0.82 5.51 19.14
CA GLY A 129 -0.02 4.28 19.25
C GLY A 129 -0.33 3.22 18.19
N GLU A 130 -1.30 3.45 17.30
CA GLU A 130 -1.59 2.51 16.21
C GLU A 130 -0.53 2.56 15.12
N ARG A 131 -0.31 1.41 14.50
CA ARG A 131 0.60 1.23 13.38
C ARG A 131 -0.14 0.76 12.14
N ALA A 132 0.13 1.40 11.01
CA ALA A 132 -0.43 1.05 9.72
C ALA A 132 0.64 0.66 8.70
N VAL A 133 0.31 -0.30 7.84
CA VAL A 133 0.96 -0.47 6.53
C VAL A 133 0.07 0.16 5.47
N ALA A 134 0.59 1.10 4.69
CA ALA A 134 -0.19 1.86 3.73
C ALA A 134 0.48 1.89 2.36
N THR A 135 -0.31 1.74 1.30
CA THR A 135 0.13 1.95 -0.08
C THR A 135 0.01 3.42 -0.52
N THR A 136 0.22 4.34 0.42
CA THR A 136 0.32 5.79 0.19
C THR A 136 1.79 6.17 -0.05
N ASN A 137 2.08 7.47 -0.19
CA ASN A 137 3.43 7.97 -0.51
C ASN A 137 4.08 8.80 0.61
N ARG A 138 3.42 8.96 1.77
CA ARG A 138 3.87 9.85 2.84
C ARG A 138 3.64 9.21 4.20
N ASN A 139 4.66 9.24 5.05
CA ASN A 139 4.67 8.66 6.40
C ASN A 139 5.23 9.62 7.46
N PHE A 140 5.03 10.93 7.29
CA PHE A 140 5.38 11.92 8.30
C PHE A 140 4.61 11.67 9.61
N ILE A 141 5.13 12.19 10.71
CA ILE A 141 4.46 12.16 12.02
C ILE A 141 3.03 12.74 11.90
N GLY A 142 2.03 12.02 12.39
CA GLY A 142 0.62 12.44 12.34
C GLY A 142 -0.01 12.44 10.95
N ARG A 143 0.62 11.80 9.95
CA ARG A 143 0.14 11.87 8.57
C ARG A 143 -1.23 11.26 8.35
N MET A 144 -1.53 10.16 9.05
CA MET A 144 -2.79 9.42 8.92
C MET A 144 -3.70 9.54 10.15
N GLY A 145 -3.40 10.44 11.09
CA GLY A 145 -4.16 10.58 12.33
C GLY A 145 -3.31 11.11 13.46
N ASP A 146 -3.35 10.44 14.61
CA ASP A 146 -2.65 10.87 15.81
C ASP A 146 -1.11 10.99 15.59
N PRO A 147 -0.43 12.01 16.12
CA PRO A 147 1.02 12.15 16.02
C PRO A 147 1.84 10.97 16.57
N GLN A 148 1.27 10.18 17.48
CA GLN A 148 1.92 8.98 18.03
C GLN A 148 1.59 7.70 17.24
N SER A 149 0.88 7.82 16.11
CA SER A 149 0.68 6.73 15.17
C SER A 149 1.87 6.59 14.22
N GLU A 150 2.06 5.38 13.70
CA GLU A 150 3.14 5.06 12.78
C GLU A 150 2.60 4.57 11.43
N VAL A 151 3.17 5.09 10.35
CA VAL A 151 2.79 4.72 8.99
C VAL A 151 4.00 4.10 8.29
N ILE A 152 3.89 2.84 7.87
CA ILE A 152 4.89 2.14 7.09
C ILE A 152 4.40 2.11 5.65
N LEU A 153 5.20 2.63 4.72
CA LEU A 153 4.85 2.64 3.30
C LEU A 153 5.28 1.32 2.66
N ALA A 154 4.40 0.74 1.86
CA ALA A 154 4.70 -0.51 1.16
C ALA A 154 3.90 -0.61 -0.15
N GLY A 155 4.32 -1.50 -1.04
CA GLY A 155 3.53 -1.89 -2.21
C GLY A 155 2.31 -2.75 -1.84
N PRO A 156 1.35 -2.93 -2.78
CA PRO A 156 0.11 -3.68 -2.54
C PRO A 156 0.36 -5.14 -2.14
N ALA A 157 1.42 -5.77 -2.63
CA ALA A 157 1.74 -7.16 -2.29
C ALA A 157 2.11 -7.32 -0.80
N VAL A 158 3.02 -6.48 -0.30
CA VAL A 158 3.45 -6.48 1.10
C VAL A 158 2.29 -6.05 2.00
N ALA A 159 1.52 -5.03 1.60
CA ALA A 159 0.36 -4.58 2.37
C ALA A 159 -0.69 -5.69 2.54
N ALA A 160 -1.04 -6.39 1.45
CA ALA A 160 -2.00 -7.50 1.50
C ALA A 160 -1.48 -8.66 2.35
N ALA A 161 -0.20 -9.03 2.21
CA ALA A 161 0.41 -10.08 3.03
C ALA A 161 0.42 -9.71 4.52
N SER A 162 0.78 -8.47 4.83
CA SER A 162 0.79 -7.93 6.18
C SER A 162 -0.60 -7.93 6.82
N ALA A 163 -1.65 -7.65 6.03
CA ALA A 163 -3.04 -7.71 6.51
C ALA A 163 -3.45 -9.13 6.93
N VAL A 164 -3.02 -10.15 6.19
CA VAL A 164 -3.30 -11.55 6.52
C VAL A 164 -2.50 -11.99 7.77
N LEU A 165 -1.22 -11.62 7.85
CA LEU A 165 -0.32 -12.09 8.90
C LEU A 165 -0.39 -11.28 10.20
N GLY A 166 -1.00 -10.09 10.19
CA GLY A 166 -1.14 -9.25 11.38
C GLY A 166 0.12 -8.48 11.78
N ARG A 167 1.14 -8.49 10.93
CA ARG A 167 2.44 -7.87 11.12
C ARG A 167 3.02 -7.45 9.79
N ILE A 168 4.06 -6.61 9.79
CA ILE A 168 4.81 -6.30 8.57
C ILE A 168 5.40 -7.61 8.02
N ALA A 169 5.03 -7.98 6.80
CA ALA A 169 5.38 -9.25 6.20
C ALA A 169 5.33 -9.23 4.67
N GLY A 170 6.16 -10.05 4.03
CA GLY A 170 6.22 -10.21 2.58
C GLY A 170 5.24 -11.26 2.04
N PRO A 171 4.88 -11.19 0.75
CA PRO A 171 4.02 -12.21 0.12
C PRO A 171 4.65 -13.60 0.07
N GLN A 172 5.98 -13.73 0.22
CA GLN A 172 6.70 -15.01 0.25
C GLN A 172 6.42 -15.83 1.53
N GLU A 173 5.81 -15.22 2.55
CA GLU A 173 5.48 -15.86 3.83
C GLU A 173 4.07 -16.50 3.87
N LEU A 174 3.34 -16.51 2.74
CA LEU A 174 1.92 -16.95 2.61
C LEU A 174 1.70 -18.11 1.64
#